data_AF-A0A1P8JY23-F1
#
_entry.id   AF-A0A1P8JY23-F1
#
_cell.length_a   1.000
_cell.length_b   1.000
_cell.length_c   1.000
_cell.angle_alpha   90.00
_cell.angle_beta   90.00
_cell.angle_gamma   90.00
#
_symmetry.space_group_name_H-M   'P 1'
#
loop_
_entity.id
_entity.type
_entity.pdbx_description
1 polymer ?
#
loop_
_entity_poly.entity_id
_entity_poly.type
_entity_poly.pdbx_seq_one_letter_code
_entity_poly.pdbx_strand_id
1 'polypeptide(L)'
;MSKLAHRLQATCSTLLMAATGALAQNTPEAANLIQQRYESAVAACNSAGLPAPAREACVRDAGTAADRARGGPPAEGLFTTPDGRATIVPPPTDKVQP
;
A
#
# COMPACT_ATOMS: atom_id res chain seq x y z
N MET A 1 27.56 28.93 27.48
CA MET A 1 28.00 30.06 26.62
C MET A 1 29.09 29.56 25.69
N SER A 2 28.81 29.56 24.38
CA SER A 2 29.72 29.81 23.22
C SER A 2 31.10 29.12 23.22
N LYS A 3 31.60 28.39 22.20
CA LYS A 3 31.57 28.49 20.73
C LYS A 3 32.02 27.11 20.18
N LEU A 4 31.35 26.50 19.20
CA LEU A 4 31.56 26.66 17.76
C LEU A 4 32.98 26.31 17.27
N ALA A 5 33.01 25.54 16.18
CA ALA A 5 34.11 25.30 15.23
C ALA A 5 34.93 24.02 15.44
N HIS A 6 34.42 22.90 14.89
CA HIS A 6 35.19 22.06 13.97
C HIS A 6 34.24 21.70 12.81
N ARG A 7 34.01 22.69 11.94
CA ARG A 7 33.55 22.49 10.57
C ARG A 7 34.76 22.65 9.66
N LEU A 8 35.21 21.58 9.03
CA LEU A 8 35.53 21.51 7.60
C LEU A 8 36.25 20.19 7.29
N GLN A 9 36.07 19.73 6.05
CA GLN A 9 36.61 18.52 5.42
C GLN A 9 35.75 17.27 5.66
N ALA A 10 35.26 16.57 4.65
CA ALA A 10 35.39 16.76 3.22
C ALA A 10 34.15 16.14 2.56
N THR A 11 33.54 16.94 1.69
CA THR A 11 32.61 16.48 0.67
C THR A 11 33.28 15.40 -0.17
N CYS A 12 32.86 14.15 -0.02
CA CYS A 12 32.95 13.17 -1.08
C CYS A 12 31.56 12.58 -1.26
N SER A 13 30.84 13.22 -2.17
CA SER A 13 29.58 12.78 -2.72
C SER A 13 29.74 11.41 -3.35
N THR A 14 29.27 10.35 -2.69
CA THR A 14 28.88 9.13 -3.39
C THR A 14 27.39 9.19 -3.62
N LEU A 15 27.05 9.87 -4.71
CA LEU A 15 25.74 9.82 -5.35
C LEU A 15 25.61 8.41 -5.95
N LEU A 16 25.15 7.44 -5.17
CA LEU A 16 24.74 6.15 -5.71
C LEU A 16 23.23 6.17 -5.89
N MET A 17 22.83 6.31 -7.16
CA MET A 17 21.48 6.15 -7.67
C MET A 17 20.77 4.95 -7.02
N ALA A 18 19.85 5.22 -6.11
CA ALA A 18 18.80 4.28 -5.79
C ALA A 18 17.81 4.33 -6.97
N ALA A 19 17.96 3.39 -7.90
CA ALA A 19 16.93 3.12 -8.88
C ALA A 19 15.65 2.74 -8.12
N THR A 20 14.72 3.68 -7.97
CA THR A 20 13.38 3.41 -7.47
C THR A 20 12.59 2.71 -8.57
N GLY A 21 12.99 1.47 -8.89
CA GLY A 21 12.10 0.50 -9.48
C GLY A 21 11.22 -0.02 -8.35
N ALA A 22 9.99 0.48 -8.28
CA ALA A 22 8.95 -0.11 -7.43
C ALA A 22 8.59 -1.49 -8.00
N LEU A 23 9.45 -2.47 -7.77
CA LEU A 23 9.05 -3.87 -7.78
C LEU A 23 8.18 -4.03 -6.54
N ALA A 24 6.89 -4.27 -6.73
CA ALA A 24 6.05 -4.81 -5.66
C ALA A 24 6.63 -6.18 -5.30
N GLN A 25 7.60 -6.20 -4.40
CA GLN A 25 8.22 -7.43 -3.94
C GLN A 25 7.19 -8.10 -3.02
N ASN A 26 6.39 -9.01 -3.58
CA ASN A 26 5.62 -9.99 -2.83
C ASN A 26 6.60 -10.95 -2.14
N THR A 27 7.33 -10.44 -1.15
CA THR A 27 8.16 -11.27 -0.28
C THR A 27 7.27 -11.94 0.76
N PRO A 28 7.62 -13.15 1.21
CA PRO A 28 6.93 -13.78 2.33
C PRO A 28 6.94 -12.90 3.58
N GLU A 29 7.96 -12.05 3.75
CA GLU A 29 8.03 -11.08 4.86
C GLU A 29 6.97 -9.97 4.75
N ALA A 30 6.77 -9.41 3.55
CA ALA A 30 5.72 -8.42 3.30
C ALA A 30 4.31 -9.03 3.54
N ALA A 31 4.10 -10.27 3.10
CA ALA A 31 2.84 -10.98 3.34
C ALA A 31 2.55 -11.18 4.84
N ASN A 32 3.56 -11.56 5.63
CA ASN A 32 3.43 -11.70 7.08
C ASN A 32 3.12 -10.36 7.76
N LEU A 33 3.76 -9.26 7.35
CA LEU A 33 3.48 -7.93 7.89
C LEU A 33 2.05 -7.48 7.59
N ILE A 34 1.54 -7.73 6.38
CA ILE A 34 0.15 -7.42 6.01
C ILE A 34 -0.81 -8.23 6.87
N GLN A 35 -0.51 -9.51 7.09
CA GLN A 35 -1.32 -10.39 7.94
C GLN A 35 -1.37 -9.91 9.39
N GLN A 36 -0.22 -9.58 9.99
CA GLN A 36 -0.15 -9.08 11.36
C GLN A 36 -0.95 -7.77 11.54
N ARG A 37 -0.88 -6.86 10.55
CA ARG A 37 -1.67 -5.62 10.56
C ARG A 37 -3.17 -5.91 10.54
N TYR A 38 -3.61 -6.81 9.66
CA TYR A 38 -5.00 -7.24 9.59
C TYR A 38 -5.50 -7.79 10.93
N GLU A 39 -4.73 -8.69 11.55
CA GLU A 39 -5.09 -9.29 12.85
C GLU A 39 -5.22 -8.25 13.95
N SER A 40 -4.29 -7.30 14.02
CA SER A 40 -4.36 -6.20 15.00
C SER A 40 -5.59 -5.30 14.79
N ALA A 41 -5.97 -5.04 13.54
CA ALA A 41 -7.14 -4.25 13.20
C ALA A 41 -8.44 -4.97 13.60
N VAL A 42 -8.55 -6.28 13.33
CA VAL A 42 -9.70 -7.09 13.76
C VAL A 42 -9.81 -7.14 15.28
N ALA A 43 -8.69 -7.28 16.00
CA ALA A 43 -8.69 -7.23 17.46
C ALA A 43 -9.19 -5.87 17.99
N ALA A 44 -8.79 -4.76 17.36
CA ALA A 44 -9.30 -3.43 17.69
C ALA A 44 -10.82 -3.31 17.42
N CYS A 45 -11.30 -3.78 16.25
CA CYS A 45 -12.73 -3.78 15.93
C CYS A 45 -13.56 -4.56 16.97
N ASN A 46 -13.06 -5.70 17.42
CA ASN A 46 -13.76 -6.57 18.36
C ASN A 46 -13.72 -6.05 19.81
N SER A 47 -12.66 -5.34 20.20
CA SER A 47 -12.49 -4.81 21.57
C SER A 47 -13.05 -3.40 21.78
N ALA A 48 -13.37 -2.66 20.71
CA ALA A 48 -13.84 -1.28 20.78
C ALA A 48 -15.27 -1.07 21.33
N GLY A 49 -15.98 -2.13 21.75
CA GLY A 49 -17.34 -2.02 22.27
C GLY A 49 -18.37 -1.56 21.23
N LEU A 50 -18.05 -1.69 19.94
CA LEU A 50 -18.93 -1.27 18.84
C LEU A 50 -20.19 -2.15 18.78
N PRO A 51 -21.37 -1.56 18.48
CA PRO A 51 -22.57 -2.35 18.16
C PRO A 51 -22.32 -3.22 16.92
N ALA A 52 -23.06 -4.33 16.80
CA ALA A 52 -22.79 -5.34 15.77
C ALA A 52 -22.65 -4.78 14.34
N PRO A 53 -23.54 -3.90 13.84
CA PRO A 53 -23.40 -3.34 12.49
C PRO A 53 -22.10 -2.54 12.30
N ALA A 54 -21.69 -1.74 13.29
CA ALA A 54 -20.48 -0.93 13.21
C ALA A 54 -19.21 -1.79 13.33
N ARG A 55 -19.24 -2.84 14.16
CA ARG A 55 -18.14 -3.80 14.28
C ARG A 55 -17.91 -4.57 12.98
N GLU A 56 -18.99 -5.03 12.35
CA GLU A 56 -18.93 -5.72 11.06
C GLU A 56 -18.41 -4.81 9.94
N ALA A 57 -18.82 -3.54 9.93
CA ALA A 57 -18.25 -2.54 9.02
C ALA A 57 -16.73 -2.40 9.22
N CYS A 58 -16.28 -2.24 10.47
CA CYS A 58 -14.85 -2.14 10.82
C CYS A 58 -14.04 -3.35 10.33
N VAL A 59 -14.53 -4.58 10.56
CA VAL A 59 -13.84 -5.81 10.12
C VAL A 59 -13.77 -5.89 8.59
N ARG A 60 -14.84 -5.49 7.89
CA ARG A 60 -14.88 -5.44 6.42
C ARG A 60 -13.89 -4.43 5.84
N ASP A 61 -13.78 -3.26 6.45
CA ASP A 61 -12.82 -2.23 6.05
C ASP A 61 -11.37 -2.69 6.26
N ALA A 62 -11.10 -3.38 7.38
CA ALA A 62 -9.80 -3.98 7.65
C ALA A 62 -9.43 -5.05 6.62
N GLY A 63 -10.37 -5.90 6.22
CA GLY A 63 -10.19 -6.88 5.14
C GLY A 63 -9.87 -6.20 3.80
N THR A 64 -10.67 -5.20 3.43
CA THR A 64 -10.46 -4.43 2.19
C THR A 64 -9.10 -3.74 2.18
N ALA A 65 -8.63 -3.22 3.32
CA ALA A 65 -7.30 -2.62 3.43
C ALA A 65 -6.18 -3.66 3.26
N ALA A 66 -6.33 -4.86 3.83
CA ALA A 66 -5.38 -5.95 3.67
C ALA A 66 -5.31 -6.42 2.21
N ASP A 67 -6.45 -6.53 1.53
CA ASP A 67 -6.51 -6.95 0.13
C ASP A 67 -5.85 -5.93 -0.80
N ARG A 68 -6.09 -4.62 -0.58
CA ARG A 68 -5.35 -3.56 -1.32
C ARG A 68 -3.85 -3.67 -1.08
N ALA A 69 -3.41 -3.94 0.15
CA ALA A 69 -1.99 -4.05 0.50
C ALA A 69 -1.30 -5.27 -0.13
N ARG A 70 -2.04 -6.36 -0.40
CA ARG A 70 -1.54 -7.54 -1.14
C ARG A 70 -1.43 -7.31 -2.66
N GLY A 71 -1.76 -6.11 -3.14
CA GLY A 71 -1.85 -5.82 -4.57
C GLY A 71 -3.18 -6.27 -5.15
N GLY A 72 -4.27 -6.02 -4.41
CA GLY A 72 -5.65 -6.39 -4.78
C GLY A 72 -6.04 -6.04 -6.22
N PRO A 73 -7.19 -6.55 -6.70
CA PRO A 73 -7.58 -6.39 -8.09
C PRO A 73 -7.46 -4.92 -8.51
N PRO A 74 -6.84 -4.63 -9.67
CA PRO A 74 -6.62 -3.27 -10.10
C PRO A 74 -7.95 -2.53 -10.05
N ALA A 75 -7.94 -1.30 -9.52
CA ALA A 75 -9.11 -0.46 -9.54
C ALA A 75 -9.66 -0.43 -10.97
N GLU A 76 -10.95 -0.72 -11.14
CA GLU A 76 -11.61 -0.65 -12.44
C GLU A 76 -11.51 0.79 -12.96
N GLY A 77 -10.48 1.05 -13.76
CA GLY A 77 -10.30 2.33 -14.41
C GLY A 77 -11.37 2.49 -15.46
N LEU A 78 -12.30 3.42 -15.28
CA LEU A 78 -13.22 3.79 -16.34
C LEU A 78 -12.43 4.58 -17.38
N PHE A 79 -12.25 4.01 -18.57
CA PHE A 79 -11.62 4.70 -19.69
C PHE A 79 -12.70 5.14 -20.68
N THR A 80 -12.87 6.44 -20.86
CA THR A 80 -13.67 6.96 -21.97
C THR A 80 -12.86 6.83 -23.26
N THR A 81 -13.46 6.31 -24.34
CA THR A 81 -12.80 6.24 -25.63
C THR A 81 -12.43 7.65 -26.12
N PRO A 82 -11.37 7.82 -26.93
CA PRO A 82 -10.95 9.14 -27.42
C PRO A 82 -12.06 9.90 -28.16
N ASP A 83 -13.00 9.18 -28.76
CA ASP A 83 -14.17 9.71 -29.46
C ASP A 83 -15.39 9.97 -28.55
N GLY A 84 -15.30 9.65 -27.26
CA GLY A 84 -16.32 9.97 -26.26
C GLY A 84 -17.58 9.11 -26.31
N ARG A 85 -17.65 8.10 -27.18
CA ARG A 85 -18.88 7.32 -27.40
C ARG A 85 -19.02 6.11 -26.47
N ALA A 86 -17.94 5.65 -25.85
CA ALA A 86 -17.98 4.51 -24.96
C ALA A 86 -17.14 4.72 -23.70
N THR A 87 -17.62 4.12 -22.61
CA THR A 87 -16.85 3.93 -21.38
C THR A 87 -16.47 2.46 -21.31
N ILE A 88 -15.17 2.18 -21.33
CA ILE A 88 -14.61 0.83 -21.24
C ILE A 88 -14.30 0.54 -19.78
N VAL A 89 -14.84 -0.58 -19.28
CA VAL A 89 -14.40 -1.22 -18.04
C VAL A 89 -13.42 -2.32 -18.46
N PRO A 90 -12.09 -2.12 -18.32
CA PRO A 90 -11.15 -3.17 -18.63
C PRO A 90 -11.29 -4.30 -17.61
N PRO A 91 -11.16 -5.57 -18.03
CA PRO A 91 -11.15 -6.68 -17.09
C PRO A 91 -9.99 -6.51 -16.10
N PRO A 92 -10.12 -7.03 -14.86
CA PRO A 92 -9.03 -6.97 -13.90
C PRO A 92 -7.79 -7.64 -14.50
N THR A 93 -6.67 -6.92 -14.56
CA THR A 93 -5.41 -7.44 -15.06
C THR A 93 -4.75 -8.36 -14.03
N ASP A 94 -5.36 -9.50 -13.74
CA ASP A 94 -4.72 -10.65 -13.08
C ASP A 94 -3.93 -11.48 -14.12
N LYS A 95 -3.13 -10.80 -14.95
CA LYS A 95 -2.28 -11.50 -15.92
C LYS A 95 -0.87 -11.48 -15.38
N VAL A 96 -0.53 -12.55 -14.64
CA VAL A 96 0.78 -13.19 -14.73
C VAL A 96 1.06 -13.37 -16.22
N GLN A 97 1.90 -12.48 -16.77
CA GLN A 97 2.42 -12.60 -18.12
C GLN A 97 3.58 -13.61 -18.05
N PRO A 98 3.59 -14.64 -18.93
CA PRO A 98 4.63 -15.68 -18.93
C PRO A 98 6.02 -15.12 -19.25
#